data_AF-A0A380NZ56-F1
#
_entry.id   AF-A0A380NZ56-F1
#
_cell.length_a   1.000
_cell.length_b   1.000
_cell.length_c   1.000
_cell.angle_alpha   90.00
_cell.angle_beta   90.00
_cell.angle_gamma   90.00
#
_symmetry.space_group_name_H-M   'P 1'
#
loop_
_entity.id
_entity.type
_entity.pdbx_description
1 polymer ?
#
loop_
_entity_poly.entity_id
_entity_poly.type
_entity_poly.pdbx_seq_one_letter_code
_entity_poly.pdbx_strand_id
1 'polypeptide(L)'
;MPTPPATTTPSAQRLRTLLSQYAQVRIAQFERDTPANRRALDEATRALCAATGSPDIKAALFKADDLLAATCPQGRLPAHTAGARQTSRALLA
;
A
#
# COMPACT_ATOMS: atom_id res chain seq x y z
N MET A 1 30.63 -23.10 6.19
CA MET A 1 29.92 -21.84 6.48
C MET A 1 28.44 -22.03 6.15
N PRO A 2 27.50 -21.90 7.08
CA PRO A 2 26.11 -21.70 6.72
C PRO A 2 25.97 -20.31 6.10
N THR A 3 25.45 -20.24 4.87
CA THR A 3 25.04 -18.98 4.26
C THR A 3 23.94 -18.35 5.12
N PRO A 4 24.02 -17.06 5.47
CA PRO A 4 22.94 -16.38 6.19
C PRO A 4 21.67 -16.44 5.33
N PRO A 5 20.48 -16.66 5.92
CA PRO A 5 19.24 -16.61 5.16
C PRO A 5 19.16 -15.22 4.54
N ALA A 6 19.05 -15.15 3.21
CA ALA A 6 18.77 -13.91 2.52
C ALA A 6 17.54 -13.30 3.20
N THR A 7 17.72 -12.13 3.82
CA THR A 7 16.63 -11.35 4.39
C THR A 7 15.66 -11.12 3.24
N THR A 8 14.57 -11.89 3.22
CA THR A 8 13.51 -11.82 2.21
C THR A 8 12.69 -10.57 2.47
N THR A 9 13.34 -9.41 2.36
CA THR A 9 12.64 -8.14 2.36
C THR A 9 11.64 -8.20 1.21
N PRO A 10 10.33 -8.05 1.48
CA PRO A 10 9.32 -8.13 0.44
C PRO A 10 9.62 -7.06 -0.63
N SER A 11 9.61 -7.46 -1.90
CA SER A 11 9.84 -6.50 -2.99
C SER A 11 8.76 -5.41 -2.95
N ALA A 12 9.15 -4.16 -3.21
CA ALA A 12 8.23 -3.03 -3.18
C ALA A 12 7.01 -3.22 -4.11
N GLN A 13 7.20 -3.92 -5.24
CA GLN A 13 6.10 -4.28 -6.13
C GLN A 13 5.11 -5.26 -5.47
N ARG A 14 5.60 -6.27 -4.76
CA ARG A 14 4.75 -7.23 -4.05
C ARG A 14 3.94 -6.54 -2.95
N LEU A 15 4.55 -5.60 -2.21
CA LEU A 15 3.83 -4.80 -1.21
C LEU A 15 2.71 -3.97 -1.84
N ARG A 16 2.99 -3.27 -2.96
CA ARG A 16 1.96 -2.49 -3.68
C ARG A 16 0.80 -3.37 -4.15
N THR A 17 1.09 -4.55 -4.72
CA THR A 17 0.04 -5.50 -5.15
C THR A 17 -0.81 -5.97 -3.98
N LEU A 18 -0.21 -6.33 -2.84
CA LEU A 18 -0.93 -6.75 -1.64
C LEU A 18 -1.82 -5.63 -1.07
N LEU A 19 -1.32 -4.40 -1.03
CA LEU A 19 -2.09 -3.24 -0.57
C LEU A 19 -3.30 -2.97 -1.48
N SER A 20 -3.10 -2.99 -2.80
CA SER A 20 -4.20 -2.82 -3.77
C SER A 20 -5.25 -3.92 -3.64
N GLN A 21 -4.84 -5.18 -3.48
CA GLN A 21 -5.75 -6.31 -3.29
C GLN A 21 -6.53 -6.17 -1.97
N TYR A 22 -5.84 -5.82 -0.88
CA TYR A 22 -6.48 -5.56 0.41
C TYR A 22 -7.54 -4.47 0.31
N ALA A 23 -7.23 -3.36 -0.37
CA ALA A 23 -8.18 -2.27 -0.57
C ALA A 23 -9.42 -2.70 -1.38
N GLN A 24 -9.24 -3.44 -2.47
CA GLN A 24 -10.35 -3.96 -3.27
C GLN A 24 -11.26 -4.87 -2.45
N VAL A 25 -10.68 -5.79 -1.67
CA VAL A 25 -11.46 -6.70 -0.82
C VAL A 25 -12.14 -5.96 0.33
N ARG A 26 -11.51 -4.94 0.90
CA ARG A 26 -12.13 -4.05 1.90
C ARG A 26 -13.34 -3.30 1.34
N ILE A 27 -13.25 -2.80 0.12
CA ILE A 27 -14.37 -2.14 -0.57
C ILE A 27 -15.51 -3.14 -0.80
N ALA A 28 -15.21 -4.31 -1.38
CA ALA A 28 -16.21 -5.35 -1.63
C ALA A 28 -16.89 -5.84 -0.33
N GLN A 29 -16.14 -5.94 0.76
CA GLN A 29 -16.69 -6.25 2.09
C GLN A 29 -17.65 -5.18 2.60
N PHE A 30 -17.29 -3.91 2.42
CA PHE A 30 -18.12 -2.79 2.85
C PHE A 30 -19.39 -2.68 2.00
N GLU A 31 -19.29 -2.90 0.69
CA GLU A 31 -20.43 -2.92 -0.24
C GLU A 31 -21.37 -4.10 0.05
N ARG A 32 -20.80 -5.28 0.31
CA ARG A 32 -21.57 -6.49 0.57
C ARG A 32 -20.87 -7.39 1.57
N ASP A 33 -21.32 -7.29 2.81
CA ASP A 33 -20.78 -8.07 3.90
C ASP A 33 -21.31 -9.52 3.83
N THR A 34 -20.56 -10.35 3.10
CA THR A 34 -20.86 -11.78 2.92
C THR A 34 -19.79 -12.63 3.58
N PRO A 35 -20.09 -13.89 3.95
CA PRO A 35 -19.08 -14.80 4.51
C PRO A 35 -17.86 -14.99 3.59
N ALA A 36 -18.06 -14.94 2.27
CA ALA A 36 -16.97 -15.05 1.29
C ALA A 36 -16.05 -13.82 1.33
N ASN A 37 -16.63 -12.62 1.32
CA ASN A 37 -15.88 -11.36 1.40
C ASN A 37 -15.16 -11.22 2.75
N ARG A 38 -15.78 -11.66 3.87
CA ARG A 38 -15.13 -11.71 5.19
C ARG A 38 -13.88 -12.59 5.18
N ARG A 39 -13.98 -13.79 4.61
CA ARG A 39 -12.84 -14.72 4.48
C ARG A 39 -11.74 -14.17 3.58
N ALA A 40 -12.10 -13.57 2.45
CA ALA A 40 -11.14 -12.93 1.55
C ALA A 40 -10.38 -11.80 2.25
N LEU A 41 -11.07 -11.01 3.10
CA LEU A 41 -10.45 -9.94 3.85
C LEU A 41 -9.48 -10.46 4.90
N ASP A 42 -9.86 -11.52 5.62
CA ASP A 42 -8.98 -12.19 6.59
C ASP A 42 -7.74 -12.78 5.90
N GLU A 43 -7.90 -13.36 4.71
CA GLU A 43 -6.79 -13.88 3.92
C GLU A 43 -5.83 -12.78 3.47
N ALA A 44 -6.35 -11.69 2.89
CA ALA A 44 -5.55 -10.53 2.52
C ALA A 44 -4.83 -9.91 3.74
N THR A 45 -5.49 -9.87 4.88
CA THR A 45 -4.91 -9.42 6.16
C THR A 45 -3.76 -10.31 6.59
N ARG A 46 -3.97 -11.64 6.60
CA ARG A 46 -2.92 -12.61 6.94
C ARG A 46 -1.72 -12.53 6.00
N ALA A 47 -1.97 -12.38 4.70
CA ALA A 47 -0.91 -12.24 3.70
C ALA A 47 -0.07 -10.97 3.92
N LEU A 48 -0.71 -9.83 4.24
CA LEU A 48 -0.01 -8.58 4.50
C LEU A 48 0.79 -8.63 5.81
N CYS A 49 0.21 -9.18 6.87
CA CYS A 49 0.90 -9.38 8.15
C CYS A 49 2.13 -10.29 7.99
N ALA A 50 1.99 -11.41 7.27
CA ALA A 50 3.10 -12.33 6.99
C ALA A 50 4.19 -11.68 6.13
N ALA A 51 3.82 -10.90 5.11
CA ALA A 51 4.78 -10.22 4.24
C ALA A 51 5.58 -9.14 4.98
N THR A 52 4.98 -8.45 5.94
CA THR A 52 5.62 -7.37 6.71
C THR A 52 6.24 -7.86 8.03
N GLY A 53 5.90 -9.07 8.47
CA GLY A 53 6.29 -9.59 9.78
C GLY A 53 5.67 -8.77 10.92
N SER A 54 4.40 -8.39 10.77
CA SER A 54 3.66 -7.57 11.73
C SER A 54 2.56 -8.39 12.42
N PRO A 55 2.24 -8.09 13.69
CA PRO A 55 1.27 -8.86 14.47
C PRO A 55 -0.20 -8.54 14.14
N ASP A 56 -0.46 -7.35 13.61
CA ASP A 56 -1.81 -6.87 13.29
C ASP A 56 -1.83 -6.07 11.99
N ILE A 57 -3.03 -5.86 11.45
CA ILE A 57 -3.23 -5.19 10.16
C ILE A 57 -2.76 -3.72 10.18
N LYS A 58 -2.91 -3.01 11.29
CA LYS A 58 -2.53 -1.60 11.39
C LYS A 58 -1.01 -1.47 11.39
N ALA A 59 -0.32 -2.31 12.16
CA ALA A 59 1.13 -2.42 12.14
C ALA A 59 1.66 -2.90 10.77
N ALA A 60 0.94 -3.81 10.11
CA ALA A 60 1.29 -4.26 8.76
C ALA A 60 1.22 -3.13 7.74
N LEU A 61 0.13 -2.34 7.74
CA LEU A 61 -0.02 -1.18 6.85
C LEU A 61 1.10 -0.15 7.09
N PHE A 62 1.31 0.25 8.34
CA PHE A 62 2.35 1.24 8.67
C PHE A 62 3.76 0.79 8.26
N LYS A 63 4.08 -0.48 8.50
CA LYS A 63 5.38 -1.05 8.11
C LYS A 63 5.52 -1.22 6.60
N ALA A 64 4.43 -1.55 5.90
CA ALA A 64 4.43 -1.57 4.43
C ALA A 64 4.70 -0.18 3.86
N ASP A 65 4.07 0.86 4.41
CA ASP A 65 4.28 2.25 4.00
C ASP A 65 5.72 2.71 4.25
N ASP A 66 6.31 2.38 5.41
CA ASP A 66 7.71 2.66 5.72
C ASP A 66 8.68 1.99 4.73
N LEU A 67 8.47 0.70 4.43
CA LEU A 67 9.25 -0.05 3.43
C LEU A 67 9.10 0.53 2.03
N LEU A 68 7.90 1.01 1.67
CA LEU A 68 7.64 1.66 0.38
C LEU A 68 8.27 3.06 0.32
N ALA A 69 8.27 3.81 1.41
CA ALA A 69 8.92 5.11 1.51
C ALA A 69 10.45 4.98 1.42
N ALA A 70 11.03 3.96 2.07
CA ALA A 70 12.46 3.66 2.01
C ALA A 70 12.93 3.23 0.60
N THR A 71 12.05 2.62 -0.19
CA THR A 71 12.34 2.20 -1.57
C THR A 71 12.05 3.29 -2.61
N CYS A 72 11.44 4.41 -2.21
CA CYS A 72 11.24 5.56 -3.08
C CYS A 72 12.44 6.51 -2.95
N PRO A 73 13.29 6.67 -3.99
CA PRO A 73 14.22 7.79 -4.00
C PRO A 73 13.39 9.07 -3.99
N GLN A 74 13.51 9.85 -2.92
CA GLN A 74 12.72 11.06 -2.62
C GLN A 74 12.83 12.20 -3.66
N GLY A 75 13.39 11.95 -4.85
CA GLY A 75 13.68 12.95 -5.89
C GLY A 75 12.89 12.81 -7.20
N ARG A 76 11.85 11.95 -7.29
CA ARG A 76 11.08 11.79 -8.55
C ARG A 76 9.56 11.79 -8.36
N LEU A 77 9.05 12.67 -7.50
CA LEU A 77 7.69 13.15 -7.70
C LEU A 77 7.78 14.31 -8.71
N PRO A 78 7.28 14.18 -9.95
CA PRO A 78 7.01 15.37 -10.74
C PRO A 78 6.05 16.23 -9.91
N ALA A 79 6.38 17.51 -9.78
CA ALA A 79 5.60 18.49 -9.06
C ALA A 79 4.19 18.59 -9.66
N HIS A 80 3.27 17.72 -9.26
CA HIS A 80 1.89 17.72 -9.74
C HIS A 80 1.05 18.79 -9.04
N THR A 81 1.68 19.81 -8.45
CA THR A 81 1.04 20.98 -7.86
C THR A 81 1.59 22.29 -8.43
N ALA A 82 1.69 22.37 -9.76
CA ALA A 82 1.86 23.64 -10.49
C ALA A 82 0.78 23.85 -11.57
N GLY A 83 -0.37 23.17 -11.45
CA GLY A 83 -1.46 23.23 -12.44
C GLY A 83 -2.74 23.93 -12.00
N ALA A 84 -2.87 24.38 -10.73
CA ALA A 84 -4.13 24.89 -10.19
C ALA A 84 -4.12 26.40 -9.81
N ARG A 85 -3.15 27.17 -10.31
CA ARG A 85 -3.11 28.65 -10.12
C ARG A 85 -3.18 29.47 -11.42
N GLN A 86 -3.28 28.84 -12.59
CA GLN A 86 -3.28 29.57 -13.86
C GLN A 86 -4.70 29.99 -14.31
N THR A 87 -5.74 29.22 -13.96
CA THR A 87 -7.10 29.43 -14.48
C THR A 87 -7.86 30.55 -13.77
N SER A 88 -7.53 30.90 -12.53
CA SER A 88 -8.20 32.00 -11.81
C SER A 88 -7.72 33.39 -12.24
N ARG A 89 -6.54 33.52 -12.84
CA ARG A 89 -5.98 34.83 -13.26
C ARG A 89 -6.32 35.23 -14.70
N ALA A 90 -6.92 34.32 -15.48
CA ALA A 90 -7.33 34.60 -16.87
C ALA A 90 -8.78 35.09 -16.98
N LEU A 91 -9.55 35.07 -15.88
CA LEU A 91 -10.96 35.52 -15.85
C LEU A 91 -11.14 36.94 -15.28
N LEU A 92 -10.04 37.65 -15.00
CA LEU A 92 -10.04 39.01 -14.45
C LEU A 92 -9.25 40.01 -15.32
N ALA A 93 -9.01 39.69 -16.60
CA ALA A 93 -8.36 40.58 -17.55
C ALA A 93 -9.31 40.94 -18.70
#